data_AF-L8M592-F1
#
_entry.id   AF-L8M592-F1
#
_cell.length_a   1.000
_cell.length_b   1.000
_cell.length_c   1.000
_cell.angle_alpha   90.00
_cell.angle_beta   90.00
_cell.angle_gamma   90.00
#
_symmetry.space_group_name_H-M   'P 1'
#
loop_
_entity.id
_entity.type
_entity.pdbx_description
1 polymer ?
#
loop_
_entity_poly.entity_id
_entity_poly.type
_entity_poly.pdbx_seq_one_letter_code
_entity_poly.pdbx_strand_id
1 'polypeptide(L)' 'MLQTSYCIDEIKKEARQLVECGVVDGQQPIWVLCEFIAPGECIEMENEIEQNHYLLRAHIADLIDQEDR' A
#
# COMPACT_ATOMS: atom_id res chain seq x y z
N MET A 1 22.57 5.81 5.91
CA MET A 1 21.22 6.27 5.53
C MET A 1 20.27 5.24 6.09
N LEU A 2 19.41 5.63 7.03
CA LEU A 2 18.42 4.70 7.57
C LEU A 2 17.41 4.48 6.44
N GLN A 3 17.50 3.32 5.81
CA GLN A 3 16.51 2.87 4.84
C GLN A 3 15.25 2.64 5.67
N THR A 4 14.27 3.54 5.58
CA THR A 4 12.96 3.37 6.20
C THR A 4 12.23 2.35 5.33
N SER A 5 12.60 1.08 5.46
CA SER A 5 11.91 0.01 4.75
C SER A 5 10.45 0.04 5.20
N TYR A 6 9.55 0.31 4.26
CA TYR A 6 8.12 0.18 4.48
C TYR A 6 7.86 -1.28 4.89
N CYS A 7 7.30 -1.48 6.08
CA CYS A 7 6.70 -2.76 6.43
C CYS A 7 5.30 -2.81 5.83
N ILE A 8 4.85 -3.99 5.41
CA ILE A 8 3.49 -4.18 4.90
C ILE A 8 2.39 -3.60 5.80
N ASP A 9 2.58 -3.63 7.13
CA ASP A 9 1.65 -3.05 8.10
C ASP A 9 1.55 -1.52 8.00
N GLU A 10 2.67 -0.83 7.77
CA GLU A 10 2.65 0.63 7.58
C GLU A 10 1.99 0.98 6.23
N ILE A 11 2.24 0.20 5.18
CA ILE A 11 1.56 0.39 3.88
C ILE A 11 0.04 0.19 4.03
N LYS A 12 -0.40 -0.85 4.74
CA LYS A 12 -1.83 -1.11 5.01
C LYS A 12 -2.48 0.04 5.78
N LYS A 13 -1.78 0.55 6.80
CA LYS A 13 -2.25 1.66 7.63
C LYS A 13 -2.37 2.96 6.84
N GLU A 14 -1.38 3.30 6.02
CA GLU A 14 -1.45 4.48 5.14
C GLU A 14 -2.58 4.33 4.10
N ALA A 15 -2.68 3.16 3.46
CA ALA A 15 -3.75 2.86 2.52
C ALA A 15 -5.15 3.03 3.17
N ARG A 16 -5.33 2.53 4.40
CA ARG A 16 -6.56 2.69 5.18
C ARG A 16 -6.87 4.17 5.42
N GLN A 17 -5.89 4.96 5.84
CA GLN A 17 -6.07 6.40 6.06
C GLN A 17 -6.47 7.13 4.78
N LEU A 18 -5.86 6.81 3.64
CA LEU A 18 -6.20 7.41 2.36
C LEU A 18 -7.65 7.09 1.94
N VAL A 19 -8.10 5.85 2.18
CA VAL A 19 -9.49 5.45 1.93
C VAL A 19 -10.45 6.15 2.88
N GLU A 20 -10.15 6.18 4.18
CA GLU A 20 -10.98 6.84 5.20
C GLU A 20 -11.09 8.35 4.99
N CYS A 21 -10.03 8.99 4.51
CA CYS A 21 -10.04 10.41 4.13
C CYS A 21 -10.72 10.68 2.78
N GLY A 22 -11.11 9.63 2.03
CA GLY A 22 -11.71 9.76 0.70
C GLY A 22 -10.75 10.26 -0.38
N VAL A 23 -9.44 10.11 -0.16
CA VAL A 23 -8.40 10.50 -1.12
C VAL A 23 -8.28 9.44 -2.22
N VAL A 24 -8.43 8.16 -1.86
CA VAL A 24 -8.51 7.03 -2.78
C VAL A 24 -9.75 6.19 -2.48
N ASP A 25 -10.23 5.45 -3.46
CA ASP A 25 -11.31 4.48 -3.30
C ASP A 25 -10.72 3.07 -3.10
N GLY A 26 -11.33 2.27 -2.22
CA GLY A 26 -10.87 0.91 -1.94
C GLY A 26 -10.90 -0.03 -3.15
N GLN A 27 -11.69 0.26 -4.20
CA GLN A 27 -11.72 -0.47 -5.47
C GLN A 27 -10.60 -0.04 -6.43
N GLN A 28 -9.88 1.05 -6.13
CA GLN A 28 -8.71 1.40 -6.93
C GLN A 28 -7.61 0.36 -6.73
N PRO A 29 -6.78 0.14 -7.77
CA PRO A 29 -5.69 -0.80 -7.67
C PRO A 29 -4.57 -0.29 -6.73
N ILE A 30 -3.89 -1.21 -6.04
CA ILE A 30 -2.84 -0.91 -5.06
C ILE A 30 -1.74 0.01 -5.61
N TRP A 31 -1.39 -0.11 -6.90
CA TRP A 31 -0.36 0.76 -7.51
C TRP A 31 -0.68 2.26 -7.44
N VAL A 32 -1.96 2.65 -7.26
CA VAL A 32 -2.36 4.06 -7.04
C VAL A 32 -1.70 4.65 -5.78
N LEU A 33 -1.37 3.83 -4.79
CA LEU A 33 -0.66 4.28 -3.58
C LEU A 33 0.73 4.87 -3.91
N CYS A 34 1.35 4.46 -5.03
CA CYS A 34 2.62 5.02 -5.51
C CYS A 34 2.52 6.53 -5.82
N GLU A 35 1.34 7.05 -6.16
CA GLU A 35 1.13 8.49 -6.40
C GLU A 35 1.25 9.34 -5.12
N PHE A 36 1.13 8.70 -3.95
CA PHE A 36 1.19 9.34 -2.63
C PHE A 36 2.52 9.13 -1.92
N ILE A 37 3.40 8.31 -2.49
CA ILE A 37 4.72 7.97 -1.94
C ILE A 37 5.79 8.71 -2.73
N ALA A 38 6.90 9.08 -2.08
CA ALA A 38 7.99 9.70 -2.79
C ALA A 38 8.53 8.75 -3.89
N PRO A 39 8.96 9.25 -5.06
CA PRO A 39 9.41 8.40 -6.17
C PRO A 39 10.51 7.39 -5.81
N GLY A 40 11.36 7.71 -4.83
CA GLY A 40 12.41 6.82 -4.36
C GLY A 40 11.93 5.70 -3.44
N GLU A 41 10.79 5.89 -2.78
CA GLU A 41 10.21 4.96 -1.81
C GLU A 41 9.14 4.05 -2.45
N CYS A 42 8.57 4.46 -3.60
CA CYS A 42 7.58 3.65 -4.30
C CYS A 42 8.13 2.28 -4.71
N ILE A 43 9.39 2.20 -5.16
CA ILE A 43 10.03 0.92 -5.51
C ILE A 43 10.14 0.00 -4.28
N GLU A 44 10.39 0.57 -3.10
CA GLU A 44 10.43 -0.21 -1.85
C GLU A 44 9.03 -0.70 -1.47
N MET A 45 8.00 0.15 -1.62
CA MET A 45 6.60 -0.26 -1.43
C MET A 45 6.22 -1.41 -2.37
N GLU A 46 6.52 -1.30 -3.67
CA GLU A 46 6.20 -2.33 -4.66
C GLU A 46 6.84 -3.68 -4.31
N ASN A 47 8.12 -3.66 -3.92
CA ASN A 47 8.81 -4.86 -3.48
C ASN A 47 8.18 -5.46 -2.23
N GLU A 48 7.80 -4.65 -1.24
CA GLU A 48 7.16 -5.13 -0.01
C GLU A 48 5.77 -5.75 -0.29
N ILE A 49 4.97 -5.12 -1.15
CA ILE A 49 3.67 -5.64 -1.61
C ILE A 49 3.84 -7.03 -2.25
N GLU A 50 4.78 -7.17 -3.19
CA GLU A 50 5.01 -8.43 -3.90
C GLU A 50 5.58 -9.53 -2.98
N GLN A 51 6.48 -9.15 -2.05
CA GLN A 51 7.05 -10.08 -1.06
C GLN A 51 6.00 -10.62 -0.10
N ASN A 52 4.95 -9.84 0.18
CA ASN A 52 3.81 -10.25 0.99
C ASN A 52 2.66 -10.87 0.17
N HIS A 53 2.93 -11.27 -1.08
CA HIS A 53 1.99 -11.95 -1.97
C HIS A 53 0.75 -11.13 -2.38
N TYR A 54 0.81 -9.81 -2.25
CA TYR A 54 -0.20 -8.93 -2.83
C TYR A 54 0.14 -8.63 -4.30
N LEU A 55 -0.90 -8.42 -5.10
CA LEU A 55 -0.74 -8.01 -6.50
C LEU A 55 -0.97 -6.51 -6.61
N LEU A 56 -0.06 -5.76 -7.21
CA LEU A 56 -0.21 -4.30 -7.42
C LEU A 56 -1.51 -3.90 -8.17
N ARG A 57 -2.07 -4.83 -8.95
CA ARG A 57 -3.34 -4.68 -9.66
C ARG A 57 -4.58 -5.06 -8.84
N ALA A 58 -4.41 -5.72 -7.69
CA ALA A 58 -5.50 -6.02 -6.78
C ALA A 58 -6.04 -4.71 -6.19
N HIS A 59 -7.23 -4.77 -5.61
CA HIS A 59 -7.84 -3.59 -5.04
C HIS A 59 -7.18 -3.22 -3.70
N ILE A 60 -7.14 -1.93 -3.38
CA ILE A 60 -6.66 -1.42 -2.10
C ILE A 60 -7.45 -2.06 -0.94
N ALA A 61 -8.73 -2.35 -1.13
CA ALA A 61 -9.54 -3.08 -0.15
C ALA A 61 -8.97 -4.48 0.16
N ASP A 62 -8.45 -5.22 -0.83
CA ASP A 62 -7.84 -6.55 -0.59
C ASP A 62 -6.56 -6.45 0.27
N LEU A 63 -5.86 -5.32 0.18
CA LEU A 63 -4.68 -5.04 1.01
C LEU A 63 -5.09 -4.78 2.47
N ILE A 64 -6.16 -4.01 2.68
CA ILE A 64 -6.61 -3.55 4.01
C ILE A 64 -7.44 -4.62 4.76
N ASP A 65 -8.21 -5.46 4.04
CA ASP A 65 -9.16 -6.41 4.63
C ASP A 65 -8.46 -7.66 5.23
N GLN A 66 -7.21 -7.93 4.86
CA GLN A 66 -6.49 -9.13 5.31
C GLN A 66 -5.90 -9.07 6.73
N GLU A 67 -6.23 -8.07 7.54
CA GLU A 67 -5.80 -8.00 8.95
C GLU A 67 -6.63 -8.88 9.90
N ASP A 68 -7.76 -9.46 9.47
CA ASP A 68 -8.76 -10.09 10.36
C ASP A 68 -8.96 -11.62 10.13
N ARG A 69 -7.91 -12.36 9.74
CA ARG A 69 -8.02 -13.82 9.50
C ARG A 69 -7.04 -14.69 10.27
#